data_AF-A0A2E7V2M4-F1
#
_entry.id   AF-A0A2E7V2M4-F1
#
_cell.length_a   1.000
_cell.length_b   1.000
_cell.length_c   1.000
_cell.angle_alpha   90.00
_cell.angle_beta   90.00
_cell.angle_gamma   90.00
#
_symmetry.space_group_name_H-M   'P 1'
#
loop_
_entity.id
_entity.type
_entity.pdbx_description
1 polymer ?
#
loop_
_entity_poly.entity_id
_entity_poly.type
_entity_poly.pdbx_seq_one_letter_code
_entity_poly.pdbx_strand_id
1 'polypeptide(L)'
;MGQYKRQYIEMQDSQRYATLLAEIQKHNVDVFCWCNRCGHNATISSSRLAAELGPCFPVPDIGSRMRCSSCGSKDVAARPDWPSLGQVTHHSSAKT
;
A
#
# COMPACT_ATOMS: atom_id res chain seq x y z
N MET A 1 -5.46 3.13 33.60
CA MET A 1 -4.99 3.65 32.30
C MET A 1 -5.04 2.65 31.14
N GLY A 2 -5.05 1.31 31.37
CA GLY A 2 -5.00 0.33 30.27
C GLY A 2 -6.31 0.05 29.51
N GLN A 3 -7.47 0.09 30.18
CA GLN A 3 -8.75 -0.27 29.56
C GLN A 3 -9.22 0.77 28.52
N TYR A 4 -9.13 2.06 28.85
CA TYR A 4 -9.45 3.14 27.91
C TYR A 4 -8.59 3.11 26.63
N LYS A 5 -7.28 2.84 26.76
CA LYS A 5 -6.38 2.69 25.61
C LYS A 5 -6.80 1.52 24.72
N ARG A 6 -7.23 0.40 25.32
CA ARG A 6 -7.64 -0.80 24.58
C ARG A 6 -8.95 -0.58 23.81
N GLN A 7 -9.96 0.00 24.45
CA GLN A 7 -11.22 0.38 23.80
C GLN A 7 -11.01 1.36 22.65
N TYR A 8 -10.11 2.34 22.83
CA TYR A 8 -9.77 3.30 21.78
C TYR A 8 -9.11 2.62 20.56
N ILE A 9 -8.17 1.70 20.77
CA ILE A 9 -7.53 0.95 19.69
C ILE A 9 -8.55 0.10 18.92
N GLU A 10 -9.43 -0.62 19.62
CA GLU A 10 -10.48 -1.44 19.01
C GLU A 10 -11.47 -0.59 18.18
N MET A 11 -11.88 0.58 18.71
CA MET A 11 -12.69 1.54 17.94
C MET A 11 -11.95 2.06 16.70
N GLN A 12 -10.67 2.38 16.82
CA GLN A 12 -9.90 2.87 15.69
C GLN A 12 -9.69 1.79 14.61
N ASP A 13 -9.47 0.54 15.02
CA ASP A 13 -9.25 -0.58 14.09
C ASP A 13 -10.54 -0.96 13.35
N SER A 14 -11.69 -0.92 14.05
CA SER A 14 -13.00 -1.14 13.41
C SER A 14 -13.38 -0.07 12.37
N GLN A 15 -12.74 1.11 12.42
CA GLN A 15 -12.90 2.18 11.43
C GLN A 15 -11.89 2.12 10.28
N ARG A 16 -10.88 1.25 10.33
CA ARG A 16 -9.89 1.12 9.26
C ARG A 16 -10.43 0.23 8.16
N TYR A 17 -10.84 0.85 7.06
CA TYR A 17 -11.15 0.13 5.84
C TYR A 17 -9.94 0.11 4.90
N ALA A 18 -9.78 -0.98 4.17
CA ALA A 18 -8.77 -1.05 3.12
C ALA A 18 -9.12 -0.04 2.03
N THR A 19 -8.13 0.74 1.61
CA THR A 19 -8.30 1.67 0.49
C THR A 19 -8.65 0.90 -0.78
N LEU A 20 -9.71 1.32 -1.46
CA LEU A 20 -10.21 0.68 -2.68
C LEU A 20 -9.54 1.28 -3.92
N LEU A 21 -9.48 0.51 -5.01
CA LEU A 21 -8.96 0.99 -6.30
C LEU A 21 -9.67 2.26 -6.80
N ALA A 22 -11.00 2.34 -6.65
CA ALA A 22 -11.78 3.50 -7.04
C ALA A 22 -11.40 4.77 -6.28
N GLU A 23 -10.97 4.64 -5.02
CA GLU A 23 -10.59 5.79 -4.19
C GLU A 23 -9.27 6.38 -4.68
N ILE A 24 -8.25 5.54 -4.85
CA ILE A 24 -6.93 6.02 -5.33
C ILE A 24 -6.99 6.51 -6.78
N GLN A 25 -7.84 5.92 -7.61
CA GLN A 25 -8.05 6.37 -8.98
C GLN A 25 -8.59 7.81 -9.03
N LYS A 26 -9.52 8.18 -8.14
CA LYS A 26 -10.03 9.57 -8.04
C LYS A 26 -8.94 10.58 -7.68
N HIS A 27 -7.89 10.12 -7.00
CA HIS A 27 -6.73 10.94 -6.63
C HIS A 27 -5.60 10.89 -7.65
N ASN A 28 -5.76 10.21 -8.79
CA ASN A 28 -4.71 9.95 -9.77
C ASN A 28 -3.47 9.30 -9.15
N VAL A 29 -3.71 8.37 -8.21
CA VAL A 29 -2.66 7.60 -7.54
C VAL A 29 -2.66 6.18 -8.09
N ASP A 30 -1.47 5.72 -8.46
CA ASP A 30 -1.22 4.38 -8.98
C ASP A 30 -0.86 3.41 -7.86
N VAL A 31 -0.61 2.14 -8.20
CA VAL A 31 -0.25 1.10 -7.23
C VAL A 31 1.21 0.72 -7.40
N PHE A 32 2.00 0.89 -6.35
CA PHE A 32 3.37 0.41 -6.26
C PHE A 32 3.38 -1.05 -5.82
N CYS A 33 3.99 -1.90 -6.63
CA CYS A 33 4.13 -3.33 -6.39
C CYS A 33 5.60 -3.69 -6.14
N TRP A 34 5.86 -4.48 -5.09
CA TRP A 34 7.21 -4.91 -4.70
C TRP A 34 7.25 -6.41 -4.46
N CYS A 35 8.18 -7.12 -5.10
CA CYS A 35 8.40 -8.54 -4.83
C CYS A 35 9.33 -8.71 -3.62
N ASN A 36 8.80 -9.30 -2.54
CA ASN A 36 9.57 -9.56 -1.31
C ASN A 36 10.69 -10.60 -1.49
N ARG A 37 10.69 -11.35 -2.60
CA ARG A 37 11.70 -12.40 -2.88
C ARG A 37 12.93 -11.91 -3.62
N CYS A 38 12.78 -10.96 -4.54
CA CYS A 38 13.87 -10.53 -5.43
C CYS A 38 14.05 -9.01 -5.52
N GLY A 39 13.20 -8.22 -4.86
CA GLY A 39 13.26 -6.74 -4.89
C GLY A 39 12.76 -6.10 -6.19
N HIS A 40 12.40 -6.89 -7.21
CA HIS A 40 11.79 -6.37 -8.43
C HIS A 40 10.49 -5.63 -8.10
N ASN A 41 10.35 -4.42 -8.62
CA ASN A 41 9.22 -3.54 -8.34
C ASN A 41 8.78 -2.78 -9.59
N ALA A 42 7.51 -2.38 -9.59
CA ALA A 42 6.90 -1.61 -10.66
C ALA A 42 5.70 -0.82 -10.12
N THR A 43 5.45 0.35 -10.70
CA THR A 43 4.19 1.08 -10.51
C THR A 43 3.22 0.70 -11.62
N ILE A 44 1.99 0.33 -11.26
CA ILE A 44 0.94 -0.13 -12.18
C ILE A 44 -0.24 0.84 -12.08
N SER A 45 -0.77 1.22 -13.26
CA SER A 45 -1.92 2.13 -13.37
C SER A 45 -3.12 1.64 -12.56
N SER A 46 -3.66 2.50 -11.69
CA SER A 46 -4.88 2.21 -10.93
C SER A 46 -6.10 2.00 -11.84
N SER A 47 -6.21 2.77 -12.94
CA SER A 47 -7.28 2.59 -13.93
C SER A 47 -7.23 1.23 -14.61
N ARG A 48 -6.03 0.74 -14.95
CA ARG A 48 -5.86 -0.60 -15.52
C ARG A 48 -6.27 -1.68 -14.52
N LEU A 49 -5.80 -1.57 -13.28
CA LEU A 49 -6.14 -2.54 -12.23
C LEU A 49 -7.64 -2.53 -11.92
N ALA A 50 -8.29 -1.37 -11.92
CA ALA A 50 -9.73 -1.26 -11.69
C ALA A 50 -10.54 -1.90 -12.83
N ALA A 51 -10.06 -1.81 -14.08
CA ALA A 51 -10.68 -2.48 -15.22
C ALA A 51 -10.54 -4.02 -15.14
N GLU A 52 -9.41 -4.53 -14.63
CA GLU A 52 -9.14 -5.97 -14.54
C GLU A 52 -9.75 -6.64 -13.29
N LEU A 53 -9.68 -5.98 -12.12
CA LEU A 53 -10.08 -6.53 -10.81
C LEU A 53 -11.40 -5.98 -10.27
N GLY A 54 -11.89 -4.89 -10.86
CA GLY A 54 -13.06 -4.15 -10.41
C GLY A 54 -12.70 -2.96 -9.50
N PRO A 55 -13.50 -1.88 -9.54
CA PRO A 55 -13.22 -0.64 -8.82
C PRO A 55 -13.27 -0.78 -7.29
N CYS A 56 -14.05 -1.74 -6.77
CA CYS A 56 -14.17 -2.00 -5.33
C CYS A 56 -13.11 -2.97 -4.80
N PHE A 57 -12.10 -3.33 -5.60
CA PHE A 57 -11.06 -4.25 -5.16
C PHE A 57 -10.10 -3.53 -4.17
N PRO A 58 -9.79 -4.12 -3.00
CA PRO A 58 -8.89 -3.51 -2.02
C PRO A 58 -7.44 -3.49 -2.52
N VAL A 59 -6.77 -2.34 -2.39
CA VAL A 59 -5.38 -2.17 -2.83
C VAL A 59 -4.40 -3.15 -2.15
N PRO A 60 -4.45 -3.37 -0.82
CA PRO A 60 -3.55 -4.31 -0.15
C PRO A 60 -3.65 -5.74 -0.69
N ASP A 61 -4.82 -6.13 -1.20
CA ASP A 61 -5.10 -7.49 -1.67
C ASP A 61 -4.63 -7.74 -3.10
N ILE A 62 -4.23 -6.70 -3.85
CA ILE A 62 -3.82 -6.80 -5.26
C ILE A 62 -2.65 -7.77 -5.42
N GLY A 63 -1.72 -7.77 -4.46
CA GLY A 63 -0.57 -8.67 -4.45
C GLY A 63 -0.94 -10.16 -4.56
N SER A 64 -2.09 -10.56 -4.00
CA SER A 64 -2.59 -11.94 -4.06
C SER A 64 -2.96 -12.41 -5.48
N ARG A 65 -3.19 -11.46 -6.40
CA ARG A 65 -3.52 -11.70 -7.81
C ARG A 65 -2.29 -11.62 -8.72
N MET A 66 -1.11 -11.32 -8.17
CA MET A 66 0.10 -11.05 -8.95
C MET A 66 1.10 -12.20 -8.94
N ARG A 67 1.98 -12.16 -9.95
CA ARG A 67 3.19 -12.98 -10.02
C ARG A 67 4.34 -12.10 -10.50
N CYS A 68 5.46 -12.14 -9.79
CA CYS A 68 6.66 -11.40 -10.21
C CYS A 68 7.13 -11.89 -11.58
N SER A 69 7.27 -10.99 -12.54
CA SER A 69 7.75 -11.32 -13.89
C SER A 69 9.24 -11.69 -13.93
N SER A 70 10.02 -11.30 -12.92
CA SER A 70 11.45 -11.61 -12.84
C SER A 70 11.72 -12.99 -12.23
N CYS A 71 11.08 -13.34 -11.11
CA CYS A 71 11.37 -14.59 -10.38
C CYS A 71 10.18 -15.57 -10.28
N GLY A 72 9.00 -15.20 -10.75
CA GLY A 72 7.81 -16.05 -10.72
C GLY A 72 7.14 -16.21 -9.35
N SER A 73 7.64 -15.55 -8.29
CA SER A 73 7.02 -15.61 -6.95
C SER A 73 5.64 -14.94 -6.90
N LYS A 74 4.75 -15.42 -6.03
CA LYS A 74 3.47 -14.79 -5.67
C LYS A 74 3.55 -13.89 -4.42
N ASP A 75 4.73 -13.79 -3.80
CA ASP A 75 4.99 -12.95 -2.64
C ASP A 75 5.27 -11.51 -3.10
N VAL A 76 4.18 -10.81 -3.42
CA VAL A 76 4.16 -9.43 -3.93
C VAL A 76 3.37 -8.57 -2.97
N ALA A 77 4.00 -7.53 -2.44
CA ALA A 77 3.33 -6.46 -1.70
C ALA A 77 2.76 -5.44 -2.67
N ALA A 78 1.56 -4.94 -2.39
CA ALA A 78 0.92 -3.86 -3.15
C ALA A 78 0.52 -2.74 -2.19
N ARG A 79 0.76 -1.49 -2.60
CA ARG A 79 0.38 -0.30 -1.84
C ARG A 79 0.06 0.85 -2.80
N PRO A 80 -0.75 1.84 -2.39
CA PRO A 80 -0.87 3.07 -3.16
C PRO A 80 0.49 3.76 -3.28
N ASP A 81 0.81 4.27 -4.47
CA ASP A 81 2.02 5.03 -4.76
C ASP A 81 1.82 6.51 -4.43
N TRP A 82 1.52 6.80 -3.16
CA TRP A 82 1.32 8.18 -2.71
C TRP A 82 2.57 9.02 -3.00
N PRO A 83 2.42 10.23 -3.56
CA PRO A 83 3.56 11.10 -3.81
C PRO A 83 4.33 11.32 -2.51
N SER A 84 5.64 11.12 -2.55
CA SER A 84 6.48 11.35 -1.38
C SER A 84 6.41 12.83 -1.00
N LEU A 85 6.29 13.13 0.30
CA LEU A 85 6.42 14.49 0.83
C LEU A 85 7.90 14.97 0.89
N GLY A 86 8.81 14.26 0.20
CA GLY A 86 10.25 14.41 0.40
C GLY A 86 10.72 13.80 1.73
N GLN A 87 11.90 14.23 2.18
CA GLN A 87 12.48 13.77 3.45
C GLN A 87 11.69 14.32 4.64
N VAL A 88 10.85 13.48 5.25
CA VAL A 88 10.05 13.82 6.44
C VAL A 88 10.84 13.79 7.75
N THR A 89 12.00 13.14 7.77
CA THR A 89 12.85 13.01 8.97
C THR A 89 14.31 13.21 8.61
N HIS A 90 14.99 14.13 9.31
CA HIS A 90 16.46 14.23 9.30
C HIS A 90 16.96 14.09 10.73
N HIS A 91 17.96 13.24 10.93
CA HIS A 91 18.65 13.12 12.21
C HIS A 91 19.99 13.80 12.03
N SER A 92 20.13 15.04 12.51
CA SER A 92 21.42 15.70 12.54
C SER A 92 22.31 14.99 13.56
N SER A 93 23.28 14.21 13.09
CA SER A 93 24.35 13.70 13.94
C SER A 93 25.15 14.89 14.45
N ALA A 94 25.00 15.23 15.75
CA ALA A 94 25.92 16.13 16.42
C ALA A 94 27.32 15.49 16.35
N LYS A 95 28.19 16.05 15.51
CA LYS A 95 29.62 15.71 15.52
C LYS A 95 30.25 16.48 16.69
N THR A 96 30.78 15.75 17.67
CA THR A 96 31.74 16.26 18.66
C THR A 96 33.12 16.34 18.04
#